data_AF-A0A6A4H2A5-F1
#
_entry.id   AF-A0A6A4H2A5-F1
#
_cell.length_a   1.000
_cell.length_b   1.000
_cell.length_c   1.000
_cell.angle_alpha   90.00
_cell.angle_beta   90.00
_cell.angle_gamma   90.00
#
_symmetry.space_group_name_H-M   'P 1'
#
loop_
_entity.id
_entity.type
_entity.pdbx_description
1 polymer ?
#
loop_
_entity_poly.entity_id
_entity_poly.type
_entity_poly.pdbx_seq_one_letter_code
_entity_poly.pdbx_strand_id
1 'polypeptide(L)'
;MPGYCQVKRKVPSQTEPIMICRFDYPMDLRDTPAIGLDSKRRPRFEPCRNDPIMNTYNPALILAWQANINLKPILSKDAPLNYIAKYALKAEQQAPEFPRLLALVVENVNNNGSDSSACQKLPS
;
A
#
# COMPACT_ATOMS: atom_id res chain seq x y z
N MET A 1 -15.53 -1.45 13.18
CA MET A 1 -14.14 -1.70 12.71
C MET A 1 -14.19 -2.72 11.59
N PRO A 2 -13.48 -2.52 10.48
CA PRO A 2 -13.52 -3.44 9.33
C PRO A 2 -12.99 -4.85 9.69
N GLY A 3 -13.59 -5.89 9.09
CA GLY A 3 -13.23 -7.29 9.38
C GLY A 3 -11.75 -7.64 9.13
N TYR A 4 -11.06 -6.94 8.23
CA TYR A 4 -9.64 -7.19 7.91
C TYR A 4 -8.69 -6.98 9.10
N CYS A 5 -9.09 -6.15 10.06
CA CYS A 5 -8.27 -5.82 11.23
C CYS A 5 -8.51 -6.81 12.37
N GLN A 6 -9.70 -7.41 12.46
CA GLN A 6 -10.13 -8.17 13.63
C GLN A 6 -9.57 -9.61 13.61
N VAL A 7 -8.98 -10.03 14.73
CA VAL A 7 -8.49 -11.39 14.95
C VAL A 7 -8.93 -11.91 16.33
N LYS A 8 -9.24 -13.21 16.40
CA LYS A 8 -9.56 -13.90 17.66
C LYS A 8 -8.29 -14.19 18.43
N ARG A 9 -8.20 -13.77 19.69
CA ARG A 9 -7.09 -14.09 20.60
C ARG A 9 -7.62 -14.83 21.81
N LYS A 10 -7.07 -16.02 22.09
CA LYS A 10 -7.35 -16.75 23.33
C LYS A 10 -6.64 -16.07 24.47
N VAL A 11 -7.36 -15.79 25.55
CA VAL A 11 -6.81 -15.26 26.80
C VAL A 11 -6.87 -16.39 27.82
N PRO A 12 -5.78 -16.71 28.56
CA PRO A 12 -5.77 -17.82 29.51
C PRO A 12 -6.89 -17.77 30.56
N SER A 13 -7.42 -16.58 30.83
CA SER A 13 -8.44 -16.32 31.85
C SER A 13 -9.89 -16.33 31.32
N GLN A 14 -10.12 -16.59 30.03
CA GLN A 14 -11.46 -16.56 29.42
C GLN A 14 -11.71 -17.76 28.51
N THR A 15 -12.91 -18.33 28.62
CA THR A 15 -13.37 -19.46 27.79
C THR A 15 -13.59 -19.05 26.33
N GLU A 16 -14.09 -17.84 26.11
CA GLU A 16 -14.32 -17.26 24.79
C GLU A 16 -13.13 -16.41 24.35
N PRO A 17 -12.70 -16.48 23.07
CA PRO A 17 -11.63 -15.66 22.54
C PRO A 17 -12.10 -14.21 22.37
N ILE A 18 -11.24 -13.26 22.76
CA ILE A 18 -11.51 -11.84 22.54
C ILE A 18 -11.21 -11.46 21.08
N MET A 19 -12.00 -10.54 20.54
CA MET A 19 -11.74 -9.92 19.24
C MET A 19 -10.81 -8.72 19.44
N ILE A 20 -9.62 -8.76 18.86
CA ILE A 20 -8.66 -7.65 18.91
C ILE A 20 -8.28 -7.22 17.49
N CYS A 21 -7.81 -5.98 17.33
CA CYS A 21 -7.20 -5.60 16.07
C CYS A 21 -5.78 -6.13 15.96
N ARG A 22 -5.43 -6.78 14.85
CA ARG A 22 -4.05 -7.24 14.56
C ARG A 22 -3.03 -6.09 14.40
N PHE A 23 -3.52 -4.86 14.27
CA PHE A 23 -2.73 -3.65 14.10
C PHE A 23 -2.68 -2.77 15.36
N ASP A 24 -3.14 -3.29 16.50
CA ASP A 24 -3.12 -2.59 17.80
C ASP A 24 -4.02 -1.34 17.84
N TYR A 25 -5.05 -1.28 17.00
CA TYR A 25 -6.09 -0.26 17.12
C TYR A 25 -7.12 -0.62 18.21
N PRO A 26 -7.70 0.39 18.91
CA PRO A 26 -7.33 1.80 18.87
C PRO A 26 -5.94 2.05 19.49
N MET A 27 -5.16 2.94 18.88
CA MET A 27 -3.86 3.36 19.40
C MET A 27 -4.01 4.54 20.37
N ASP A 28 -3.09 4.64 21.33
CA ASP A 28 -3.07 5.74 22.29
C ASP A 28 -2.78 7.09 21.61
N LEU A 29 -3.46 8.14 22.07
CA LEU A 29 -3.22 9.52 21.65
C LEU A 29 -1.89 10.02 22.24
N ARG A 30 -1.13 10.79 21.45
CA ARG A 30 0.18 11.30 21.87
C ARG A 30 0.48 12.63 21.21
N ASP A 31 1.02 13.57 21.98
CA ASP A 31 1.48 14.88 21.46
C ASP A 31 2.96 14.87 21.04
N THR A 32 3.74 13.91 21.53
CA THR A 32 5.17 13.79 21.25
C THR A 32 5.50 12.43 20.65
N PRO A 33 6.36 12.36 19.62
CA PRO A 33 6.74 11.10 18.99
C PRO A 33 7.65 10.29 19.93
N ALA A 34 7.51 8.96 19.90
CA ALA A 34 8.29 8.06 20.74
C ALA A 34 8.59 6.72 20.03
N ILE A 35 9.45 5.92 20.64
CA ILE A 35 9.63 4.51 20.30
C ILE A 35 9.03 3.69 21.44
N GLY A 36 7.98 2.93 21.13
CA GLY A 36 7.30 2.03 22.04
C GLY A 36 7.48 0.57 21.65
N LEU A 37 6.73 -0.30 22.31
CA LEU A 37 6.64 -1.71 21.98
C LEU A 37 5.22 -2.04 21.53
N ASP A 38 5.10 -2.80 20.46
CA ASP A 38 3.80 -3.28 19.99
C ASP A 38 3.25 -4.44 20.86
N SER A 39 2.04 -4.93 20.54
CA SER A 39 1.43 -6.06 21.28
C SER A 39 2.20 -7.37 21.19
N LYS A 40 3.22 -7.44 20.33
CA LYS A 40 4.16 -8.55 20.14
C LYS A 40 5.55 -8.24 20.68
N ARG A 41 5.72 -7.16 21.46
CA ARG A 41 6.99 -6.69 22.04
C ARG A 41 8.05 -6.32 21.01
N ARG A 42 7.64 -5.87 19.82
CA ARG A 42 8.56 -5.39 18.78
C ARG A 42 8.67 -3.86 18.88
N PRO A 43 9.86 -3.27 18.67
CA PRO A 43 10.01 -1.82 18.59
C PRO A 43 9.08 -1.22 17.54
N ARG A 44 8.32 -0.20 17.92
CA ARG A 44 7.39 0.51 17.05
C ARG A 44 7.61 2.00 17.19
N PHE A 45 7.75 2.70 16.07
CA PHE A 45 7.69 4.16 16.06
C PHE A 45 6.24 4.61 16.22
N GLU A 46 6.02 5.50 17.20
CA GLU A 46 4.72 6.06 17.54
C GLU A 46 4.77 7.58 17.29
N PRO A 47 4.19 8.08 16.19
CA PRO A 47 4.15 9.51 15.91
C PRO A 47 3.14 10.24 16.83
N CYS A 48 3.16 11.57 16.78
CA CYS A 48 2.05 12.37 17.29
C CYS A 48 0.72 11.91 16.66
N ARG A 49 -0.33 11.80 17.48
CA ARG A 49 -1.62 11.23 17.12
C ARG A 49 -2.74 11.92 17.88
N ASN A 50 -3.69 12.48 17.15
CA ASN A 50 -4.92 13.08 17.67
C ASN A 50 -6.18 12.21 17.46
N ASP A 51 -6.07 11.14 16.66
CA ASP A 51 -7.16 10.19 16.39
C ASP A 51 -6.67 8.74 16.60
N PRO A 52 -7.35 7.95 17.46
CA PRO A 52 -6.91 6.62 17.83
C PRO A 52 -7.09 5.57 16.72
N ILE A 53 -7.88 5.85 15.67
CA ILE A 53 -8.16 4.93 14.55
C ILE A 53 -7.50 5.36 13.23
N MET A 54 -6.79 6.48 13.22
CA MET A 54 -6.07 6.97 12.04
C MET A 54 -4.79 6.15 11.78
N ASN A 55 -4.34 6.03 10.54
CA ASN A 55 -2.99 5.50 10.29
C ASN A 55 -1.91 6.44 10.83
N THR A 56 -0.73 5.88 11.11
CA THR A 56 0.46 6.67 11.45
C THR A 56 0.69 7.75 10.38
N TYR A 57 0.66 9.01 10.79
CA TYR A 57 0.94 10.13 9.92
C TYR A 57 2.43 10.15 9.55
N ASN A 58 2.72 10.05 8.25
CA ASN A 58 4.06 10.22 7.71
C ASN A 58 3.99 11.26 6.58
N PRO A 59 4.44 12.51 6.82
CA PRO A 59 4.31 13.57 5.83
C PRO A 59 5.07 13.25 4.54
N ALA A 60 6.25 12.64 4.62
CA ALA A 60 7.05 12.30 3.45
C ALA A 60 6.32 11.28 2.56
N LEU A 61 5.71 10.25 3.14
CA LEU A 61 4.93 9.25 2.38
C LEU A 61 3.67 9.87 1.76
N ILE A 62 2.97 10.72 2.50
CA ILE A 62 1.76 11.40 1.99
C ILE A 62 2.13 12.33 0.83
N LEU A 63 3.20 13.11 0.95
CA LEU A 63 3.68 13.97 -0.12
C LEU A 63 4.15 13.16 -1.34
N ALA A 64 4.88 12.07 -1.12
CA ALA A 64 5.30 11.18 -2.22
C ALA A 64 4.09 10.56 -2.93
N TRP A 65 3.07 10.14 -2.20
CA TRP A 65 1.81 9.67 -2.78
C TRP A 65 1.09 10.77 -3.56
N GLN A 66 1.00 11.98 -3.02
CA GLN A 66 0.42 13.12 -3.73
C GLN A 66 1.20 13.44 -5.02
N ALA A 67 2.53 13.35 -5.01
CA ALA A 67 3.36 13.54 -6.19
C ALA A 67 3.11 12.47 -7.27
N ASN A 68 2.76 11.25 -6.85
CA ASN A 68 2.46 10.14 -7.77
C ASN A 68 1.01 10.12 -8.25
N ILE A 69 0.09 10.79 -7.55
CA ILE A 69 -1.31 10.91 -7.97
C ILE A 69 -1.44 12.12 -8.89
N ASN A 70 -1.63 11.86 -10.18
CA ASN A 70 -1.91 12.92 -11.15
C ASN A 70 -3.35 13.44 -10.97
N LEU A 71 -3.53 14.43 -10.09
CA LEU A 71 -4.81 15.08 -9.88
C LEU A 71 -5.00 16.17 -10.94
N LYS A 72 -5.76 15.86 -12.00
CA LYS A 72 -6.16 16.86 -13.01
C LYS A 72 -7.61 17.26 -12.78
N PRO A 73 -7.91 18.54 -12.47
CA PRO A 73 -9.29 18.99 -12.40
C PRO A 73 -9.93 18.85 -13.77
N ILE A 74 -11.07 18.16 -13.82
CA ILE A 74 -11.76 17.91 -15.08
C ILE A 74 -12.66 19.12 -15.38
N LEU A 75 -12.30 19.87 -16.42
CA LEU A 75 -12.98 21.13 -16.80
C LEU A 75 -14.13 20.96 -17.80
N SER A 76 -14.42 19.73 -18.24
CA SER A 76 -15.50 19.40 -19.17
C SER A 76 -16.31 18.22 -18.65
N LYS A 77 -17.64 18.23 -18.86
CA LYS A 77 -18.54 17.17 -18.38
C LYS A 77 -18.31 15.82 -19.05
N ASP A 78 -17.75 15.79 -20.26
CA ASP A 78 -17.56 14.56 -21.05
C ASP A 78 -16.19 13.90 -20.80
N ALA A 79 -15.23 14.68 -20.31
CA ALA A 79 -13.88 14.20 -20.03
C ALA A 79 -13.79 13.08 -18.96
N PRO A 80 -14.59 13.04 -17.88
CA PRO A 80 -14.61 11.93 -16.93
C PRO A 80 -15.15 10.65 -17.58
N LEU A 81 -16.21 10.76 -18.37
CA LEU A 81 -16.84 9.62 -19.05
C LEU A 81 -15.85 8.97 -20.04
N ASN A 82 -15.19 9.78 -20.86
CA ASN A 82 -14.17 9.31 -21.79
C ASN A 82 -12.96 8.69 -21.06
N TYR A 83 -12.56 9.27 -19.93
CA TYR A 83 -11.47 8.71 -19.12
C TYR A 83 -11.85 7.33 -18.54
N ILE A 84 -13.03 7.21 -17.91
CA ILE A 84 -13.52 5.95 -17.37
C ILE A 84 -13.65 4.91 -18.48
N ALA A 85 -14.27 5.27 -19.61
CA ALA A 85 -14.44 4.38 -20.75
C ALA A 85 -13.09 3.88 -21.29
N LYS A 86 -12.08 4.76 -21.39
CA LYS A 86 -10.72 4.38 -21.81
C LYS A 86 -10.11 3.29 -20.93
N TYR A 87 -10.26 3.40 -19.60
CA TYR A 87 -9.71 2.41 -18.67
C TYR A 87 -10.57 1.15 -18.56
N ALA A 88 -11.89 1.28 -18.63
CA ALA A 88 -12.81 0.14 -18.62
C ALA A 88 -12.65 -0.74 -19.88
N LEU A 89 -12.36 -0.12 -21.03
CA LEU A 89 -12.13 -0.80 -22.31
C LEU A 89 -10.67 -1.20 -22.51
N LYS A 90 -9.75 -0.79 -21.61
CA LYS A 90 -8.37 -1.24 -21.65
C LYS A 90 -8.35 -2.69 -21.17
N ALA A 91 -8.58 -3.62 -22.09
CA ALA A 91 -8.32 -5.03 -21.85
C ALA A 91 -6.86 -5.16 -21.40
N GLU A 92 -6.64 -5.74 -20.22
CA GLU A 92 -5.30 -6.13 -19.83
C GLU A 92 -4.80 -7.15 -20.85
N GLN A 93 -3.66 -6.85 -21.48
CA GLN A 93 -2.97 -7.88 -22.25
C GLN A 93 -2.62 -9.00 -21.28
N GLN A 94 -2.82 -10.26 -21.68
CA GLN A 94 -2.35 -11.39 -20.88
C GLN A 94 -0.85 -11.22 -20.67
N ALA A 95 -0.46 -10.83 -19.46
CA ALA A 95 0.93 -10.81 -19.08
C ALA A 95 1.42 -12.27 -19.12
N PRO A 96 2.60 -12.55 -19.69
CA PRO A 96 3.22 -13.85 -19.56
C PRO A 96 3.35 -14.20 -18.07
N GLU A 97 3.23 -15.48 -17.74
CA GLU A 97 3.49 -15.98 -16.41
C GLU A 97 4.82 -15.43 -15.87
N PHE A 98 4.85 -15.06 -14.60
CA PHE A 98 6.01 -14.42 -13.97
C PHE A 98 7.36 -15.13 -14.25
N PRO A 99 7.46 -16.48 -14.27
CA PRO A 99 8.69 -17.17 -14.65
C PRO A 99 9.13 -16.91 -16.09
N ARG A 100 8.19 -16.74 -17.04
CA ARG A 100 8.49 -16.42 -18.43
C ARG A 100 8.97 -14.98 -18.59
N LEU A 101 8.41 -14.06 -17.81
CA LEU A 101 8.92 -12.68 -17.74
C LEU A 101 10.38 -12.63 -17.26
N LEU A 102 10.71 -13.41 -16.21
CA LEU A 102 12.09 -13.49 -15.72
C LEU A 102 13.06 -14.08 -16.75
N ALA A 103 12.64 -15.15 -17.46
CA ALA A 103 13.44 -15.72 -18.54
C ALA A 103 13.69 -14.71 -19.67
N LEU A 104 12.66 -13.95 -20.06
CA LEU A 104 12.79 -12.89 -21.08
C LEU A 104 13.77 -11.78 -20.65
N VAL A 105 13.81 -11.42 -19.36
CA VAL A 105 14.78 -10.44 -18.86
C VAL A 105 16.20 -10.99 -19.02
N VAL A 106 16.45 -12.22 -18.58
CA VAL A 106 17.77 -12.87 -18.67
C VAL A 106 18.22 -13.06 -20.13
N GLU A 107 17.31 -13.48 -21.02
CA GLU A 107 17.58 -13.67 -22.45
C GLU A 107 17.94 -12.35 -23.16
N ASN A 108 17.35 -11.23 -22.74
CA ASN A 108 17.58 -9.92 -23.35
C ASN A 108 18.78 -9.16 -22.76
N VAL A 109 19.18 -9.45 -21.52
CA VAL A 109 20.40 -8.88 -20.90
C VAL A 109 21.67 -9.34 -21.62
N ASN A 110 21.67 -10.54 -22.21
CA ASN A 110 22.85 -11.09 -22.86
C ASN A 110 23.10 -10.57 -24.29
N ASN A 111 22.17 -9.82 -24.89
CA ASN A 111 22.19 -9.55 -26.33
C ASN A 111 22.47 -8.11 -26.75
N ASN A 112 22.57 -7.11 -25.87
CA ASN A 112 22.97 -5.75 -26.28
C ASN A 112 23.58 -4.96 -25.13
N GLY A 113 24.86 -4.57 -25.26
CA GLY A 113 25.60 -3.71 -24.33
C GLY A 113 25.12 -2.25 -24.28
N SER A 114 23.86 -2.01 -23.96
CA SER A 114 23.36 -0.72 -23.44
C SER A 114 22.07 -0.96 -22.63
N ASP A 115 22.27 -1.29 -21.36
CA ASP A 115 21.28 -1.73 -20.37
C ASP A 115 20.30 -0.64 -19.88
N SER A 116 19.74 0.17 -20.78
CA SER A 116 18.81 1.25 -20.39
C SER A 116 17.37 1.04 -20.84
N SER A 117 17.12 0.19 -21.85
CA SER A 117 15.78 0.08 -22.46
C SER A 117 14.90 -1.02 -21.84
N ALA A 118 15.49 -2.07 -21.26
CA ALA A 118 14.74 -3.17 -20.64
C ALA A 118 14.00 -2.74 -19.36
N CYS A 119 14.59 -1.81 -18.60
CA CYS A 119 13.98 -1.30 -17.37
C CYS A 119 12.87 -0.25 -17.61
N GLN A 120 12.78 0.34 -18.81
CA GLN A 120 11.76 1.36 -19.13
C GLN A 120 10.36 0.79 -19.42
N LYS A 121 10.23 -0.53 -19.60
CA LYS A 121 8.94 -1.19 -19.91
C LYS A 121 8.33 -1.93 -18.73
N LEU A 122 8.99 -1.95 -17.59
CA LEU A 122 8.35 -2.37 -16.35
C LEU A 122 7.38 -1.26 -15.93
N PRO A 123 6.10 -1.57 -15.69
CA PRO A 123 5.15 -0.57 -15.25
C PRO A 123 5.64 0.01 -13.93
N SER A 124 5.96 1.30 -13.96
CA SER A 124 6.15 2.15 -12.77
C SER A 124 4.94 2.07 -11.85
#